data_AF-A0A7C9HU90-F1
#
_entry.id   AF-A0A7C9HU90-F1
#
_cell.length_a   1.000
_cell.length_b   1.000
_cell.length_c   1.000
_cell.angle_alpha   90.00
_cell.angle_beta   90.00
_cell.angle_gamma   90.00
#
_symmetry.space_group_name_H-M   'P 1'
#
loop_
_entity.id
_entity.type
_entity.pdbx_description
1 polymer ?
#
loop_
_entity_poly.entity_id
_entity_poly.type
_entity_poly.pdbx_seq_one_letter_code
_entity_poly.pdbx_strand_id
1 'polypeptide(L)'
;MIGRLGLCVLILVACQPVEGSQETAPLGPDQFHALILQRLSAPEFELIDGAKFYGPLVTEGGSRVYVSPLNREQVLGELSALIEPHVVEMRWGDDYGQYHGTFRLRSDPELEIALATSLLKPKTDTFKDAPEILKTYQSDVLYTPPSVWDEP
;
A
#
# COMPACT_ATOMS: atom_id res chain seq x y z
N MET A 1 37.43 -38.29 54.51
CA MET A 1 36.68 -38.44 53.24
C MET A 1 36.18 -37.06 52.85
N ILE A 2 36.81 -36.47 51.84
CA ILE A 2 36.51 -35.14 51.30
C ILE A 2 35.44 -35.32 50.23
N GLY A 3 34.36 -34.56 50.30
CA GLY A 3 33.30 -34.60 49.29
C GLY A 3 32.57 -33.27 49.18
N ARG A 4 32.28 -32.89 47.93
CA ARG A 4 31.45 -31.79 47.39
C ARG A 4 32.30 -30.74 46.67
N LEU A 5 32.67 -31.04 45.41
CA LEU A 5 31.95 -30.70 44.17
C LEU A 5 31.60 -29.21 44.08
N GLY A 6 32.38 -28.51 43.25
CA GLY A 6 32.14 -27.15 42.85
C GLY A 6 31.04 -27.02 41.80
N LEU A 7 30.52 -25.81 41.70
CA LEU A 7 29.69 -25.34 40.60
C LEU A 7 30.22 -23.97 40.19
N CYS A 8 31.08 -23.93 39.17
CA CYS A 8 31.49 -22.70 38.50
C CYS A 8 30.37 -22.30 37.53
N VAL A 9 29.74 -21.16 37.79
CA VAL A 9 28.75 -20.54 36.90
C VAL A 9 29.51 -19.90 35.72
N LEU A 10 29.44 -20.54 34.55
CA LEU A 10 29.87 -19.96 33.28
C LEU A 10 28.74 -19.06 32.76
N ILE A 11 28.90 -17.74 32.89
CA ILE A 11 28.05 -16.75 32.22
C ILE A 11 28.57 -16.63 30.78
N LEU A 12 27.96 -17.37 29.85
CA LEU A 12 28.12 -17.14 28.42
C LEU A 12 27.30 -15.88 28.06
N VAL A 13 27.99 -14.74 27.95
CA VAL A 13 27.45 -13.58 27.24
C VAL A 13 27.45 -13.93 25.76
N ALA A 14 26.35 -14.47 25.27
CA ALA A 14 26.12 -14.62 23.84
C ALA A 14 25.84 -13.23 23.26
N CYS A 15 26.80 -12.70 22.51
CA CYS A 15 26.55 -11.61 21.56
C CYS A 15 25.45 -12.08 20.61
N GLN A 16 24.23 -11.56 20.74
CA GLN A 16 23.24 -11.73 19.70
C GLN A 16 23.65 -10.86 18.51
N PRO A 17 23.65 -11.40 17.28
CA PRO A 17 23.82 -10.57 16.11
C PRO A 17 22.64 -9.59 16.07
N VAL A 18 22.95 -8.31 15.87
CA VAL A 18 21.95 -7.33 15.43
C VAL A 18 21.32 -7.92 14.18
N GLU A 19 20.01 -8.16 14.23
CA GLU A 19 19.22 -8.58 13.07
C GLU A 19 19.45 -7.55 11.97
N GLY A 20 20.35 -7.89 11.04
CA GLY A 20 20.45 -7.17 9.78
C GLY A 20 19.09 -7.29 9.12
N SER A 21 18.48 -6.14 8.81
CA SER A 21 17.25 -6.06 8.04
C SER A 21 17.31 -7.08 6.92
N GLN A 22 16.49 -8.14 7.00
CA GLN A 22 16.34 -9.06 5.89
C GLN A 22 15.81 -8.21 4.73
N GLU A 23 16.66 -7.96 3.76
CA GLU A 23 16.29 -7.32 2.52
C GLU A 23 15.28 -8.25 1.83
N THR A 24 14.00 -7.94 1.94
CA THR A 24 12.93 -8.71 1.31
C THR A 24 13.16 -8.67 -0.19
N ALA A 25 13.40 -9.83 -0.81
CA ALA A 25 13.55 -9.90 -2.25
C ALA A 25 12.33 -9.25 -2.94
N PRO A 26 12.54 -8.38 -3.96
CA PRO A 26 11.42 -7.76 -4.66
C PRO A 26 10.49 -8.79 -5.29
N LEU A 27 9.18 -8.58 -5.13
CA LEU A 27 8.17 -9.43 -5.73
C LEU A 27 8.10 -9.21 -7.24
N GLY A 28 7.83 -10.28 -8.01
CA GLY A 28 7.49 -10.14 -9.42
C GLY A 28 6.17 -9.39 -9.63
N PRO A 29 5.88 -8.88 -10.84
CA PRO A 29 4.70 -8.03 -11.11
C PRO A 29 3.37 -8.63 -10.66
N ASP A 30 3.12 -9.90 -10.98
CA ASP A 30 1.88 -10.59 -10.59
C ASP A 30 1.75 -10.78 -9.07
N GLN A 31 2.86 -11.10 -8.41
CA GLN A 31 2.90 -11.26 -6.95
C GLN A 31 2.68 -9.92 -6.24
N PHE A 32 3.27 -8.85 -6.79
CA PHE A 32 3.10 -7.51 -6.27
C PHE A 32 1.69 -6.96 -6.51
N HIS A 33 1.11 -7.21 -7.68
CA HIS A 33 -0.30 -6.93 -7.96
C HIS A 33 -1.22 -7.65 -6.97
N ALA A 34 -0.99 -8.96 -6.75
CA ALA A 34 -1.74 -9.75 -5.79
C ALA A 34 -1.59 -9.23 -4.35
N LEU A 35 -0.39 -8.78 -3.96
CA LEU A 35 -0.14 -8.19 -2.64
C LEU A 35 -0.99 -6.93 -2.41
N ILE A 36 -1.03 -6.02 -3.39
CA ILE A 36 -1.85 -4.81 -3.29
C ILE A 36 -3.33 -5.16 -3.23
N LEU A 37 -3.80 -6.06 -4.11
CA LEU A 37 -5.19 -6.51 -4.08
C LEU A 37 -5.56 -7.18 -2.76
N GLN A 38 -4.65 -7.95 -2.15
CA GLN A 38 -4.84 -8.55 -0.83
C GLN A 38 -4.97 -7.47 0.25
N ARG A 39 -4.13 -6.43 0.22
CA ARG A 39 -4.27 -5.29 1.15
C ARG A 39 -5.63 -4.59 1.00
N LEU A 40 -6.04 -4.33 -0.24
CA LEU A 40 -7.28 -3.62 -0.57
C LEU A 40 -8.54 -4.50 -0.48
N SER A 41 -8.39 -5.78 -0.13
CA SER A 41 -9.52 -6.66 0.21
C SER A 41 -9.67 -6.88 1.71
N ALA A 42 -8.91 -6.15 2.53
CA ALA A 42 -9.12 -6.11 3.97
C ALA A 42 -10.48 -5.45 4.33
N PRO A 43 -11.08 -5.77 5.48
CA PRO A 43 -12.45 -5.35 5.83
C PRO A 43 -12.68 -3.83 5.85
N GLU A 44 -11.64 -3.03 6.03
CA GLU A 44 -11.68 -1.57 6.02
C GLU A 44 -11.63 -0.96 4.61
N PHE A 45 -11.61 -1.76 3.55
CA PHE A 45 -11.72 -1.29 2.17
C PHE A 45 -12.96 -1.89 1.51
N GLU A 46 -13.76 -1.03 0.88
CA GLU A 46 -14.88 -1.45 0.04
C GLU A 46 -14.60 -1.08 -1.41
N LEU A 47 -14.66 -2.07 -2.32
CA LEU A 47 -14.60 -1.83 -3.75
C LEU A 47 -15.90 -1.17 -4.22
N ILE A 48 -15.80 -0.03 -4.91
CA ILE A 48 -16.95 0.69 -5.46
C ILE A 48 -16.91 0.72 -6.99
N ASP A 49 -18.04 1.05 -7.59
CA ASP A 49 -18.15 1.27 -9.03
C ASP A 49 -17.45 2.58 -9.42
N GLY A 50 -16.15 2.49 -9.74
CA GLY A 50 -15.35 3.62 -10.18
C GLY A 50 -15.96 4.34 -11.38
N ALA A 51 -16.44 3.59 -12.38
CA ALA A 51 -16.99 4.17 -13.60
C ALA A 51 -18.24 5.03 -13.32
N LYS A 52 -19.09 4.59 -12.38
CA LYS A 52 -20.25 5.36 -11.92
C LYS A 52 -19.87 6.71 -11.30
N PHE A 53 -18.83 6.76 -10.47
CA PHE A 53 -18.50 7.95 -9.68
C PHE A 53 -17.48 8.87 -10.34
N TYR A 54 -16.49 8.31 -11.04
CA TYR A 54 -15.35 9.04 -11.62
C TYR A 54 -15.35 9.03 -13.16
N GLY A 55 -16.35 8.39 -13.78
CA GLY A 55 -16.45 8.27 -15.23
C GLY A 55 -15.72 7.04 -15.78
N PRO A 56 -16.02 6.62 -17.02
CA PRO A 56 -15.59 5.31 -17.55
C PRO A 56 -14.07 5.16 -17.65
N LEU A 57 -13.36 6.25 -17.92
CA LEU A 57 -11.90 6.26 -18.09
C LEU A 57 -11.14 5.80 -16.85
N VAL A 58 -11.73 5.97 -15.66
CA VAL A 58 -11.09 5.57 -14.38
C VAL A 58 -10.88 4.06 -14.25
N THR A 59 -11.59 3.27 -15.06
CA THR A 59 -11.52 1.79 -15.04
C THR A 59 -10.73 1.23 -16.22
N GLU A 60 -10.26 2.09 -17.12
CA GLU A 60 -9.35 1.68 -18.19
C GLU A 60 -8.07 1.07 -17.61
N GLY A 61 -7.44 0.15 -18.34
CA GLY A 61 -6.25 -0.55 -17.86
C GLY A 61 -6.51 -1.47 -16.65
N GLY A 62 -7.76 -1.72 -16.27
CA GLY A 62 -8.10 -2.59 -15.14
C GLY A 62 -8.03 -1.91 -13.77
N SER A 63 -8.02 -0.57 -13.75
CA SER A 63 -8.01 0.22 -12.53
C SER A 63 -9.25 -0.02 -11.66
N ARG A 64 -9.05 0.08 -10.34
CA ARG A 64 -10.07 -0.19 -9.32
C ARG A 64 -10.13 0.95 -8.32
N VAL A 65 -11.33 1.21 -7.82
CA VAL A 65 -11.60 2.29 -6.85
C VAL A 65 -12.14 1.69 -5.56
N TYR A 66 -11.49 2.00 -4.45
CA TYR A 66 -11.89 1.57 -3.12
C TYR A 66 -12.23 2.78 -2.25
N VAL A 67 -13.06 2.59 -1.23
CA VAL A 67 -13.32 3.56 -0.17
C VAL A 67 -12.97 2.96 1.18
N SER A 68 -12.55 3.79 2.13
CA SER A 68 -12.11 3.36 3.46
C SER A 68 -12.55 4.32 4.56
N PRO A 69 -12.90 3.83 5.77
CA PRO A 69 -13.17 4.67 6.92
C PRO A 69 -11.88 5.23 7.54
N LEU A 70 -10.72 4.71 7.13
CA LEU A 70 -9.42 5.27 7.49
C LEU A 70 -9.23 6.64 6.84
N ASN A 71 -8.55 7.54 7.54
CA ASN A 71 -8.18 8.82 6.93
C ASN A 71 -7.10 8.63 5.85
N ARG A 72 -6.94 9.65 5.00
CA ARG A 72 -6.02 9.62 3.85
C ARG A 72 -4.58 9.33 4.27
N GLU A 73 -4.13 9.92 5.38
CA GLU A 73 -2.75 9.79 5.86
C GLU A 73 -2.46 8.37 6.41
N GLN A 74 -3.45 7.72 7.02
CA GLN A 74 -3.36 6.33 7.45
C GLN A 74 -3.23 5.40 6.24
N VAL A 75 -4.11 5.58 5.24
CA VAL A 75 -4.07 4.79 4.00
C VAL A 75 -2.75 5.00 3.26
N LEU A 76 -2.26 6.24 3.17
CA LEU A 76 -0.95 6.56 2.59
C LEU A 76 0.17 5.80 3.31
N GLY A 77 0.19 5.80 4.64
CA GLY A 77 1.21 5.12 5.43
C GLY A 77 1.22 3.61 5.20
N GLU A 78 0.04 2.99 5.16
CA GLU A 78 -0.10 1.56 4.91
C GLU A 78 0.31 1.16 3.50
N LEU A 79 -0.12 1.92 2.48
CA LEU A 79 0.26 1.65 1.10
C LEU A 79 1.76 1.91 0.88
N SER A 80 2.32 2.98 1.47
CA SER A 80 3.75 3.29 1.37
C SER A 80 4.59 2.15 1.96
N ALA A 81 4.27 1.70 3.18
CA ALA A 81 4.97 0.59 3.82
C ALA A 81 4.84 -0.72 3.03
N LEU A 82 3.71 -0.93 2.37
CA LEU A 82 3.47 -2.12 1.52
C LEU A 82 4.33 -2.11 0.26
N ILE A 83 4.49 -0.95 -0.40
CA ILE A 83 5.13 -0.86 -1.72
C ILE A 83 6.61 -0.54 -1.67
N GLU A 84 7.09 0.16 -0.65
CA GLU A 84 8.48 0.63 -0.53
C GLU A 84 9.54 -0.46 -0.81
N PRO A 85 9.41 -1.70 -0.30
CA PRO A 85 10.40 -2.76 -0.56
C PRO A 85 10.45 -3.23 -2.03
N HIS A 86 9.45 -2.88 -2.83
CA HIS A 86 9.21 -3.45 -4.15
C HIS A 86 9.34 -2.45 -5.29
N VAL A 87 9.43 -1.15 -4.99
CA VAL A 87 9.51 -0.07 -5.97
C VAL A 87 10.88 0.59 -5.97
N VAL A 88 11.37 1.01 -7.16
CA VAL A 88 12.72 1.58 -7.34
C VAL A 88 12.91 2.83 -6.49
N GLU A 89 11.92 3.71 -6.52
CA GLU A 89 11.85 4.95 -5.77
C GLU A 89 10.41 5.16 -5.32
N MET A 90 10.23 5.67 -4.09
CA MET A 90 8.92 6.01 -3.56
C MET A 90 8.80 7.53 -3.48
N ARG A 91 7.96 8.09 -4.36
CA ARG A 91 7.65 9.53 -4.36
C ARG A 91 6.15 9.75 -4.58
N TRP A 92 5.52 10.36 -3.59
CA TRP A 92 4.13 10.79 -3.68
C TRP A 92 4.07 12.28 -4.05
N GLY A 93 3.19 12.63 -4.98
CA GLY A 93 2.67 13.99 -5.14
C GLY A 93 1.55 14.24 -4.13
N ASP A 94 1.38 15.50 -3.70
CA ASP A 94 0.24 15.96 -2.89
C ASP A 94 -0.39 17.17 -3.57
N ASP A 95 -1.56 16.99 -4.15
CA ASP A 95 -2.31 18.06 -4.75
C ASP A 95 -3.81 17.92 -4.51
N TYR A 96 -4.48 19.05 -4.29
CA TYR A 96 -5.94 19.13 -4.18
C TYR A 96 -6.61 18.12 -3.22
N GLY A 97 -5.91 17.70 -2.15
CA GLY A 97 -6.44 16.73 -1.18
C GLY A 97 -6.25 15.26 -1.57
N GLN A 98 -5.37 14.99 -2.54
CA GLN A 98 -4.99 13.67 -3.01
C GLN A 98 -3.48 13.46 -2.89
N TYR A 99 -3.07 12.32 -2.34
CA TYR A 99 -1.74 11.78 -2.59
C TYR A 99 -1.81 10.86 -3.80
N HIS A 100 -0.90 11.01 -4.76
CA HIS A 100 -0.83 10.15 -5.92
C HIS A 100 0.62 9.84 -6.30
N GLY A 101 0.84 8.72 -6.97
CA GLY A 101 2.16 8.35 -7.44
C GLY A 101 2.13 7.23 -8.46
N THR A 102 3.19 7.23 -9.25
CA THR A 102 3.53 6.20 -10.22
C THR A 102 4.83 5.55 -9.76
N PHE A 103 4.87 4.23 -9.67
CA PHE A 103 5.98 3.53 -9.05
C PHE A 103 6.50 2.41 -9.94
N ARG A 104 7.75 2.55 -10.41
CA ARG A 104 8.49 1.52 -11.15
C ARG A 104 8.83 0.35 -10.24
N LEU A 105 8.61 -0.87 -10.72
CA LEU A 105 8.92 -2.08 -9.96
C LEU A 105 10.43 -2.37 -9.95
N ARG A 106 10.98 -2.78 -8.81
CA ARG A 106 12.39 -3.22 -8.73
C ARG A 106 12.65 -4.51 -9.51
N SER A 107 11.67 -5.39 -9.58
CA SER A 107 11.76 -6.69 -10.27
C SER A 107 11.68 -6.54 -11.79
N ASP A 108 11.02 -5.49 -12.28
CA ASP A 108 10.90 -5.16 -13.70
C ASP A 108 10.69 -3.64 -13.87
N PRO A 109 11.76 -2.86 -14.10
CA PRO A 109 11.69 -1.39 -14.15
C PRO A 109 10.93 -0.80 -15.34
N GLU A 110 10.55 -1.62 -16.34
CA GLU A 110 9.69 -1.20 -17.47
C GLU A 110 8.21 -1.17 -17.06
N LEU A 111 7.86 -1.78 -15.92
CA LEU A 111 6.51 -1.83 -15.40
C LEU A 111 6.30 -0.83 -14.27
N GLU A 112 5.16 -0.17 -14.32
CA GLU A 112 4.73 0.82 -13.35
C GLU A 112 3.35 0.49 -12.80
N ILE A 113 3.15 0.78 -11.52
CA ILE A 113 1.83 0.85 -10.89
C ILE A 113 1.44 2.30 -10.65
N ALA A 114 0.14 2.58 -10.64
CA ALA A 114 -0.36 3.85 -10.13
C ALA A 114 -1.19 3.63 -8.88
N LEU A 115 -0.95 4.44 -7.86
CA LEU A 115 -1.79 4.51 -6.66
C LEU A 115 -2.14 5.97 -6.38
N ALA A 116 -3.36 6.19 -5.92
CA ALA A 116 -3.74 7.44 -5.31
C ALA A 116 -4.63 7.20 -4.09
N THR A 117 -4.57 8.09 -3.12
CA THR A 117 -5.53 8.16 -2.02
C THR A 117 -5.96 9.59 -1.78
N SER A 118 -7.27 9.83 -1.66
CA SER A 118 -7.81 11.18 -1.52
C SER A 118 -8.80 11.30 -0.38
N LEU A 119 -8.98 12.51 0.14
CA LEU A 119 -10.07 12.82 1.06
C LEU A 119 -11.41 12.75 0.32
N LEU A 120 -12.41 12.11 0.94
CA LEU A 120 -13.78 12.06 0.40
C LEU A 120 -14.60 13.31 0.72
N LYS A 121 -14.35 13.96 1.86
CA LYS A 121 -15.12 15.13 2.32
C LYS A 121 -15.26 16.25 1.27
N PRO A 122 -14.24 16.59 0.46
CA PRO A 122 -14.37 17.59 -0.60
C PRO A 122 -15.14 17.11 -1.84
N LYS A 123 -15.40 15.81 -1.99
CA LYS A 123 -15.97 15.19 -3.20
C LYS A 123 -17.50 15.11 -3.15
N THR A 124 -18.15 16.16 -2.67
CA THR A 124 -19.62 16.19 -2.50
C THR A 124 -20.36 15.98 -3.81
N ASP A 125 -19.85 16.57 -4.90
CA ASP A 125 -20.49 16.47 -6.22
C ASP A 125 -20.31 15.09 -6.85
N THR A 126 -19.16 14.46 -6.63
CA THR A 126 -18.85 13.08 -7.08
C THR A 126 -19.82 12.07 -6.45
N PHE A 127 -20.12 12.21 -5.16
CA PHE A 127 -20.93 11.26 -4.40
C PHE A 127 -22.35 11.77 -4.09
N LYS A 128 -22.85 12.76 -4.84
CA LYS A 128 -24.17 13.36 -4.61
C LYS A 128 -25.32 12.33 -4.62
N ASP A 129 -25.19 11.29 -5.44
CA ASP A 129 -26.18 10.21 -5.62
C ASP A 129 -25.91 9.00 -4.70
N ALA A 130 -24.89 9.09 -3.82
CA ALA A 130 -24.51 8.08 -2.84
C ALA A 130 -24.00 8.73 -1.53
N PRO A 131 -24.82 9.57 -0.85
CA PRO A 131 -24.38 10.36 0.31
C PRO A 131 -23.95 9.50 1.52
N GLU A 132 -24.33 8.23 1.57
CA GLU A 132 -23.85 7.24 2.53
C GLU A 132 -22.34 7.02 2.44
N ILE A 133 -21.73 7.13 1.25
CA ILE A 133 -20.28 7.01 1.09
C ILE A 133 -19.58 8.13 1.87
N LEU A 134 -20.06 9.37 1.75
CA LEU A 134 -19.52 10.53 2.46
C LEU A 134 -19.76 10.50 3.97
N LYS A 135 -20.71 9.68 4.45
CA LYS A 135 -21.01 9.52 5.88
C LYS A 135 -20.19 8.42 6.54
N THR A 136 -19.85 7.38 5.78
CA THR A 136 -19.20 6.17 6.28
C THR A 136 -17.69 6.22 6.09
N TYR A 137 -17.24 6.79 4.97
CA TYR A 137 -15.85 6.71 4.52
C TYR A 137 -15.16 8.07 4.60
N GLN A 138 -13.85 8.05 4.86
CA GLN A 138 -13.02 9.25 4.97
C GLN A 138 -12.10 9.43 3.76
N SER A 139 -11.70 8.32 3.14
CA SER A 139 -10.80 8.32 2.00
C SER A 139 -11.24 7.37 0.90
N ASP A 140 -10.73 7.62 -0.30
CA ASP A 140 -10.71 6.63 -1.37
C ASP A 140 -9.29 6.24 -1.75
N VAL A 141 -9.20 5.14 -2.50
CA VAL A 141 -7.98 4.64 -3.13
C VAL A 141 -8.27 4.34 -4.58
N LEU A 142 -7.47 4.90 -5.48
CA LEU A 142 -7.39 4.47 -6.88
C LEU A 142 -6.17 3.58 -7.03
N TYR A 143 -6.34 2.42 -7.66
CA TYR A 143 -5.25 1.51 -7.98
C TYR A 143 -5.29 1.14 -9.45
N THR A 144 -4.16 1.32 -10.15
CA THR A 144 -3.92 0.83 -11.50
C THR A 144 -2.87 -0.30 -11.45
N PRO A 145 -3.17 -1.48 -12.02
CA PRO A 145 -2.24 -2.62 -11.99
C PRO A 145 -0.95 -2.35 -12.78
N PRO A 146 0.09 -3.20 -12.59
CA PRO A 146 1.33 -3.07 -13.34
C PRO A 146 1.09 -3.06 -14.85
N SER A 147 1.62 -2.05 -15.54
CA SER A 147 1.59 -1.96 -16.99
C SER A 147 2.82 -1.22 -17.50
N VAL A 148 3.12 -1.39 -18.79
CA VAL A 148 4.11 -0.54 -19.46
C VAL A 148 3.43 0.82 -19.66
N TRP A 149 4.03 1.86 -19.08
CA TRP A 149 3.49 3.21 -19.22
C TRP A 149 4.28 3.95 -20.30
N ASP A 150 3.71 4.02 -21.49
CA ASP A 150 4.17 4.98 -22.49
C ASP A 150 3.62 6.35 -22.07
N GLU A 151 4.44 7.19 -21.44
CA GLU A 151 4.11 8.61 -21.33
C GLU A 151 3.84 9.18 -22.73
N PRO A 152 2.76 9.95 -22.95
CA PRO A 152 2.54 10.65 -24.22
C PRO A 152 3.59 11.74 -24.49
#